data_AF-A0A9X2BKE3-F1
#
_entry.id   AF-A0A9X2BKE3-F1
#
_cell.length_a   1.000
_cell.length_b   1.000
_cell.length_c   1.000
_cell.angle_alpha   90.00
_cell.angle_beta   90.00
_cell.angle_gamma   90.00
#
_symmetry.space_group_name_H-M   'P 1'
#
loop_
_entity.id
_entity.type
_entity.pdbx_description
1 polymer ?
#
loop_
_entity_poly.entity_id
_entity_poly.type
_entity_poly.pdbx_seq_one_letter_code
_entity_poly.pdbx_strand_id
1 'polypeptide(L)'
;MGYEEDYFKAPNGLPEREIRALFSELSNLVLWEEENENTQADAINVLRHISQYERYQSQAEKWHTLFAHDYKATCFWWEEDWRYSQGWPLIEPLLAQFQ
;
A
#
# COMPACT_ATOMS: atom_id res chain seq x y z
N MET A 1 -2.49 -27.32 -22.86
CA MET A 1 -3.19 -26.11 -22.38
C MET A 1 -2.51 -25.72 -21.09
N GLY A 2 -1.69 -24.67 -21.10
CA GLY A 2 -0.81 -24.34 -19.97
C GLY A 2 -0.31 -22.90 -20.01
N TYR A 3 -1.16 -21.98 -20.51
CA TYR A 3 -0.80 -20.57 -20.68
C TYR A 3 -1.64 -19.63 -19.79
N GLU A 4 -2.55 -20.14 -18.97
CA GLU A 4 -3.46 -19.29 -18.17
C GLU A 4 -3.07 -19.18 -16.68
N GLU A 5 -2.20 -20.04 -16.15
CA GLU A 5 -1.86 -20.03 -14.72
C GLU A 5 -0.75 -19.04 -14.33
N ASP A 6 0.05 -18.55 -15.29
CA ASP A 6 1.20 -17.69 -14.99
C ASP A 6 0.89 -16.18 -15.08
N TYR A 7 -0.21 -15.79 -15.74
CA TYR A 7 -0.61 -14.37 -15.82
C TYR A 7 -1.11 -13.79 -14.48
N PHE A 8 -1.49 -14.65 -13.53
CA PHE A 8 -2.01 -14.22 -12.23
C PHE A 8 -1.03 -14.46 -11.06
N LYS A 9 0.17 -14.99 -11.33
CA LYS A 9 1.18 -15.14 -10.28
C LYS A 9 1.87 -13.79 -10.08
N ALA A 10 1.62 -13.20 -8.91
CA ALA A 10 2.28 -11.98 -8.47
C ALA A 10 3.81 -12.14 -8.56
N PRO A 11 4.56 -11.19 -9.17
CA PRO A 11 6.01 -11.28 -9.25
C PRO A 11 6.66 -11.38 -7.86
N ASN A 12 7.79 -12.08 -7.80
CA ASN A 12 8.61 -12.18 -6.60
C ASN A 12 9.00 -10.77 -6.11
N GLY A 13 8.83 -10.51 -4.81
CA GLY A 13 9.16 -9.22 -4.20
C GLY A 13 7.97 -8.30 -3.93
N LEU A 14 6.77 -8.64 -4.40
CA LEU A 14 5.54 -7.99 -3.95
C LEU A 14 5.20 -8.39 -2.50
N PRO A 15 4.57 -7.49 -1.72
CA PRO A 15 4.02 -7.86 -0.42
C PRO A 15 2.84 -8.82 -0.59
N GLU A 16 2.37 -9.43 0.49
CA GLU A 16 1.26 -10.36 0.55
C GLU A 16 -0.02 -9.78 -0.08
N ARG A 17 -0.89 -10.64 -0.61
CA ARG A 17 -2.09 -10.21 -1.36
C ARG A 17 -2.97 -9.28 -0.53
N GLU A 18 -3.12 -9.58 0.75
CA GLU A 18 -3.90 -8.81 1.71
C GLU A 18 -3.32 -7.41 1.91
N ILE A 19 -2.00 -7.29 2.00
CA ILE A 19 -1.31 -5.99 2.07
C ILE A 19 -1.52 -5.19 0.77
N ARG A 20 -1.44 -5.84 -0.39
CA ARG A 20 -1.73 -5.17 -1.69
C ARG A 20 -3.16 -4.65 -1.76
N ALA A 21 -4.13 -5.40 -1.24
CA ALA A 21 -5.51 -4.95 -1.18
C ALA A 21 -5.67 -3.72 -0.27
N LEU A 22 -5.02 -3.72 0.89
CA LEU A 22 -5.00 -2.58 1.81
C LEU A 22 -4.31 -1.36 1.18
N PHE A 23 -3.25 -1.54 0.39
CA PHE A 23 -2.64 -0.43 -0.37
C PHE A 23 -3.57 0.14 -1.44
N SER A 24 -4.37 -0.70 -2.09
CA SER A 24 -5.39 -0.25 -3.04
C SER A 24 -6.49 0.55 -2.33
N GLU A 25 -6.95 0.08 -1.16
CA GLU A 25 -7.90 0.79 -0.31
C GLU A 25 -7.34 2.14 0.13
N LEU A 26 -6.08 2.16 0.60
CA LEU A 26 -5.39 3.37 1.00
C LEU A 26 -5.30 4.39 -0.15
N SER A 27 -4.98 3.93 -1.35
CA SER A 27 -4.95 4.77 -2.56
C SER A 27 -6.31 5.38 -2.85
N ASN A 28 -7.38 4.59 -2.73
CA ASN A 28 -8.73 5.07 -2.96
C ASN A 28 -9.13 6.13 -1.92
N LEU A 29 -8.85 5.88 -0.64
CA LEU A 29 -9.12 6.83 0.44
C LEU A 29 -8.41 8.17 0.17
N VAL A 30 -7.10 8.15 -0.06
CA VAL A 30 -6.33 9.40 -0.17
C VAL A 30 -6.49 10.15 -1.49
N LEU A 31 -6.86 9.46 -2.59
CA LEU A 31 -6.97 10.09 -3.91
C LEU A 31 -8.39 10.49 -4.30
N TRP A 32 -9.40 9.89 -3.68
CA TRP A 32 -10.82 10.07 -4.05
C TRP A 32 -11.59 10.67 -2.87
N GLU A 33 -11.08 11.80 -2.36
CA GLU A 33 -11.55 12.50 -1.15
C GLU A 33 -13.00 13.05 -1.23
N GLU A 34 -13.66 12.97 -2.38
CA GLU A 34 -14.94 13.66 -2.64
C GLU A 34 -16.13 13.19 -1.78
N GLU A 35 -16.01 12.10 -1.00
CA GLU A 35 -17.15 11.50 -0.31
C GLU A 35 -17.05 11.35 1.22
N ASN A 36 -15.93 11.68 1.89
CA ASN A 36 -15.77 11.30 3.30
C ASN A 36 -15.02 12.31 4.20
N GLU A 37 -15.71 12.85 5.20
CA GLU A 37 -15.14 13.78 6.21
C GLU A 37 -14.07 13.10 7.09
N ASN A 38 -14.03 11.76 7.14
CA ASN A 38 -13.11 10.98 7.96
C ASN A 38 -11.94 10.33 7.18
N THR A 39 -11.73 10.72 5.93
CA THR A 39 -10.71 10.12 5.03
C THR A 39 -9.34 9.94 5.67
N GLN A 40 -8.86 10.95 6.41
CA GLN A 40 -7.55 10.86 7.07
C GLN A 40 -7.52 9.83 8.21
N ALA A 41 -8.58 9.76 9.02
CA ALA A 41 -8.68 8.80 10.10
C ALA A 41 -8.78 7.36 9.57
N ASP A 42 -9.53 7.17 8.49
CA ASP A 42 -9.65 5.88 7.81
C ASP A 42 -8.32 5.45 7.18
N ALA A 43 -7.60 6.36 6.50
CA ALA A 43 -6.27 6.10 5.97
C ALA A 43 -5.27 5.70 7.07
N ILE A 44 -5.31 6.37 8.23
CA ILE A 44 -4.50 6.00 9.40
C ILE A 44 -4.87 4.61 9.91
N ASN A 45 -6.15 4.25 9.95
CA ASN A 45 -6.57 2.91 10.36
C ASN A 45 -6.06 1.82 9.41
N VAL A 46 -6.11 2.05 8.10
CA VAL A 46 -5.54 1.14 7.09
C VAL A 46 -4.03 1.00 7.28
N LEU A 47 -3.31 2.11 7.47
CA LEU A 47 -1.86 2.07 7.75
C LEU A 47 -1.54 1.26 9.01
N ARG A 48 -2.36 1.40 10.07
CA ARG A 48 -2.22 0.61 11.30
C ARG A 48 -2.50 -0.88 11.06
N HIS A 49 -3.43 -1.23 10.18
CA HIS A 49 -3.67 -2.63 9.81
C HIS A 49 -2.49 -3.21 9.04
N ILE A 50 -1.92 -2.47 8.09
CA ILE A 50 -0.76 -2.93 7.33
C ILE A 50 0.45 -3.12 8.27
N SER A 51 0.67 -2.23 9.24
CA SER A 51 1.80 -2.34 10.18
C SER A 51 1.71 -3.55 11.13
N GLN A 52 0.54 -4.20 11.25
CA GLN A 52 0.36 -5.41 12.04
C GLN A 52 0.88 -6.69 11.35
N TYR A 53 1.21 -6.64 10.06
CA TYR A 53 1.76 -7.81 9.36
C TYR A 53 3.21 -8.07 9.76
N GLU A 54 3.58 -9.36 9.91
CA GLU A 54 4.92 -9.80 10.33
C GLU A 54 6.05 -9.19 9.50
N ARG A 55 5.81 -9.01 8.19
CA ARG A 55 6.71 -8.33 7.25
C ARG A 55 7.20 -6.97 7.73
N TYR A 56 6.32 -6.18 8.35
CA TYR A 56 6.64 -4.84 8.84
C TYR A 56 7.12 -4.87 10.30
N GLN A 57 6.57 -5.77 11.13
CA GLN A 57 7.00 -5.93 12.52
C GLN A 57 8.45 -6.41 12.64
N SER A 58 8.87 -7.33 11.77
CA SER A 58 10.24 -7.88 11.73
C SER A 58 11.29 -6.88 11.23
N GLN A 59 10.86 -5.79 10.60
CA GLN A 59 11.74 -4.78 9.97
C GLN A 59 11.42 -3.36 10.46
N ALA A 60 11.10 -3.21 11.75
CA ALA A 60 10.69 -1.95 12.35
C ALA A 60 11.65 -0.77 12.05
N GLU A 61 12.96 -0.99 12.05
CA GLU A 61 13.96 0.06 11.77
C GLU A 61 13.93 0.58 10.33
N LYS A 62 13.39 -0.20 9.39
CA LYS A 62 13.29 0.14 7.96
C LYS A 62 11.85 0.25 7.50
N TRP A 63 10.90 0.28 8.43
CA TRP A 63 9.48 0.13 8.13
C TRP A 63 8.99 1.17 7.11
N HIS A 64 9.43 2.43 7.24
CA HIS A 64 9.06 3.52 6.34
C HIS A 64 9.57 3.28 4.91
N THR A 65 10.83 2.87 4.76
CA THR A 65 11.42 2.53 3.46
C THR A 65 10.75 1.30 2.85
N LEU A 66 10.41 0.30 3.68
CA LEU A 66 9.71 -0.90 3.25
C LEU A 66 8.29 -0.59 2.77
N PHE A 67 7.55 0.26 3.48
CA PHE A 67 6.24 0.74 3.07
C PHE A 67 6.29 1.45 1.71
N ALA A 68 7.20 2.41 1.55
CA ALA A 68 7.37 3.15 0.31
C ALA A 68 7.65 2.20 -0.86
N HIS A 69 8.56 1.25 -0.65
CA HIS A 69 8.92 0.24 -1.64
C HIS A 69 7.72 -0.64 -2.02
N ASP A 70 7.03 -1.20 -1.03
CA ASP A 70 5.93 -2.15 -1.23
C ASP A 70 4.70 -1.48 -1.84
N TYR A 71 4.40 -0.25 -1.44
CA TYR A 71 3.35 0.57 -2.04
C TYR A 71 3.67 0.85 -3.52
N LYS A 72 4.89 1.32 -3.81
CA LYS A 72 5.36 1.54 -5.19
C LYS A 72 5.28 0.29 -6.04
N ALA A 73 5.78 -0.83 -5.53
CA ALA A 73 5.77 -2.11 -6.23
C ALA A 73 4.34 -2.57 -6.52
N THR A 74 3.43 -2.37 -5.57
CA THR A 74 2.00 -2.67 -5.74
C THR A 74 1.38 -1.80 -6.84
N CYS A 75 1.54 -0.48 -6.80
CA CYS A 75 1.02 0.42 -7.83
C CYS A 75 1.55 0.09 -9.24
N PHE A 76 2.86 -0.19 -9.36
CA PHE A 76 3.45 -0.57 -10.65
C PHE A 76 2.95 -1.90 -11.17
N TRP A 77 2.69 -2.88 -10.29
CA TRP A 77 2.16 -4.17 -10.72
C TRP A 77 0.74 -4.08 -11.28
N TRP A 78 -0.07 -3.13 -10.78
CA TRP A 78 -1.38 -2.82 -11.34
C TRP A 78 -1.32 -1.95 -12.60
N GLU A 79 -0.12 -1.59 -13.08
CA GLU A 79 0.09 -0.61 -14.17
C GLU A 79 -0.52 0.77 -13.83
N GLU A 80 -0.58 1.11 -12.55
CA GLU A 80 -1.14 2.35 -12.01
C GLU A 80 -0.05 3.18 -11.31
N ASP A 81 1.06 3.46 -12.01
CA ASP A 81 2.17 4.28 -11.52
C ASP A 81 1.73 5.67 -11.03
N TRP A 82 0.68 6.21 -11.64
CA TRP A 82 0.06 7.47 -11.24
C TRP A 82 -0.46 7.44 -9.80
N ARG A 83 -0.97 6.30 -9.28
CA ARG A 83 -1.42 6.17 -7.88
C ARG A 83 -0.27 6.32 -6.90
N TYR A 84 0.91 5.81 -7.25
CA TYR A 84 2.10 6.06 -6.44
C TYR A 84 2.47 7.54 -6.47
N SER A 85 2.56 8.11 -7.66
CA SER A 85 3.03 9.50 -7.87
C SER A 85 2.12 10.53 -7.20
N GLN A 86 0.80 10.30 -7.19
CA GLN A 86 -0.17 11.20 -6.58
C GLN A 86 -0.48 10.84 -5.11
N GLY A 87 -0.54 9.55 -4.77
CA GLY A 87 -0.97 9.09 -3.45
C GLY A 87 0.15 9.10 -2.42
N TRP A 88 1.40 8.79 -2.80
CA TRP A 88 2.51 8.74 -1.85
C TRP A 88 2.73 10.06 -1.09
N PRO A 89 2.71 11.25 -1.73
CA PRO A 89 2.83 12.52 -1.01
C PRO A 89 1.74 12.77 0.05
N LEU A 90 0.58 12.11 -0.07
CA LEU A 90 -0.53 12.19 0.89
C LEU A 90 -0.40 11.13 2.00
N ILE A 91 0.13 9.96 1.67
CA ILE A 91 0.32 8.83 2.59
C ILE A 91 1.54 9.02 3.49
N GLU A 92 2.66 9.48 2.95
CA GLU A 92 3.94 9.62 3.65
C GLU A 92 3.83 10.46 4.95
N PRO A 93 3.14 11.62 4.97
CA PRO A 93 2.94 12.38 6.21
C PRO A 93 2.13 11.63 7.27
N LEU A 94 1.23 10.72 6.87
CA LEU A 94 0.44 9.92 7.81
C LEU A 94 1.28 8.81 8.44
N LEU A 95 2.20 8.21 7.68
CA LEU A 95 3.16 7.23 8.19
C LEU A 95 4.07 7.81 9.28
N ALA A 96 4.47 9.08 9.17
CA ALA A 96 5.30 9.75 10.16
C ALA A 96 4.65 9.82 11.56
N GLN A 97 3.32 9.65 11.67
CA GLN A 97 2.59 9.68 12.95
C GLN A 97 2.76 8.39 13.79
N PHE A 98 3.37 7.35 13.24
CA PHE A 98 3.57 6.06 13.90
C PHE A 98 4.99 5.89 14.48
N GLN A 99 5.81 6.96 14.48
CA GLN A 99 7.14 6.99 15.10
C GLN A 99 7.11 7.37 16.58
#